data_AF-A0A4Y8ZVR0-F1
#
_entry.id   AF-A0A4Y8ZVR0-F1
#
_cell.length_a   1.000
_cell.length_b   1.000
_cell.length_c   1.000
_cell.angle_alpha   90.00
_cell.angle_beta   90.00
_cell.angle_gamma   90.00
#
_symmetry.space_group_name_H-M   'P 1'
#
loop_
_entity.id
_entity.type
_entity.pdbx_description
1 polymer ?
#
loop_
_entity_poly.entity_id
_entity_poly.type
_entity_poly.pdbx_seq_one_letter_code
_entity_poly.pdbx_strand_id
1 'polypeptide(L)'
;MSDSDLDLEKLAELWNEPDASTAEDVDALARRARREARLMGWADTALAVIIVGSLVLGAMMKPSLPVAAGALLTIVMTLWLNWKRRNFRQINRTLAAATRTDFLESSIRLARTRLRRATFSLITFPPAILAALLYRVSTKGEIDHPVIAIVKWAASLRGMVALGLLVLLFLWMLRSRRRQRDELRRLEEIHRDYAEEAEREQRLEV
;
A
#
# COMPACT_ATOMS: atom_id res chain seq x y z
N MET A 1 12.89 13.94 -0.30
CA MET A 1 13.10 12.52 -0.68
C MET A 1 12.76 11.65 0.50
N SER A 2 12.25 10.44 0.27
CA SER A 2 12.11 9.40 1.32
C SER A 2 13.20 8.37 1.07
N ASP A 3 13.77 7.78 2.12
CA ASP A 3 14.92 6.83 2.07
C ASP A 3 14.78 5.77 0.97
N SER A 4 13.58 5.25 0.72
CA SER A 4 13.32 4.29 -0.34
C SER A 4 13.61 4.77 -1.78
N ASP A 5 13.55 6.08 -2.08
CA ASP A 5 13.92 6.58 -3.43
C ASP A 5 15.44 6.62 -3.58
N LEU A 6 16.15 7.02 -2.52
CA LEU A 6 17.60 7.01 -2.46
C LEU A 6 18.15 5.59 -2.58
N ASP A 7 17.47 4.60 -2.01
CA ASP A 7 17.86 3.19 -2.10
C ASP A 7 17.65 2.60 -3.50
N LEU A 8 16.58 2.96 -4.21
CA LEU A 8 16.32 2.50 -5.59
C LEU A 8 17.26 3.16 -6.61
N GLU A 9 17.52 4.45 -6.42
CA GLU A 9 18.45 5.22 -7.25
C GLU A 9 19.88 4.72 -7.08
N LYS A 10 20.31 4.47 -5.82
CA LYS A 10 21.58 3.78 -5.54
C LYS A 10 21.63 2.37 -6.11
N LEU A 11 20.53 1.60 -6.04
CA LEU A 11 20.49 0.26 -6.64
C LEU A 11 20.64 0.30 -8.16
N ALA A 12 20.05 1.30 -8.82
CA ALA A 12 20.21 1.51 -10.27
C ALA A 12 21.64 1.98 -10.63
N GLU A 13 22.24 2.82 -9.78
CA GLU A 13 23.62 3.30 -9.91
C GLU A 13 24.64 2.16 -9.72
N LEU A 14 24.48 1.34 -8.67
CA LEU A 14 25.25 0.11 -8.43
C LEU A 14 25.09 -0.94 -9.54
N TRP A 15 24.01 -0.88 -10.31
CA TRP A 15 23.76 -1.78 -11.43
C TRP A 15 24.33 -1.27 -12.76
N ASN A 16 24.59 0.03 -12.87
CA ASN A 16 25.21 0.64 -14.06
C ASN A 16 26.75 0.63 -14.01
N GLU A 17 27.36 0.44 -12.83
CA GLU A 17 28.81 0.21 -12.66
C GLU A 17 29.12 -1.25 -12.32
N PRO A 18 29.24 -2.15 -13.31
CA PRO A 18 29.50 -3.56 -13.08
C PRO A 18 30.87 -3.87 -12.42
N ASP A 19 31.79 -2.90 -12.37
CA ASP A 19 33.17 -3.10 -11.85
C ASP A 19 33.44 -2.54 -10.43
N ALA A 20 32.56 -1.69 -9.87
CA ALA A 20 32.84 -0.99 -8.61
C ALA A 20 31.89 -1.36 -7.45
N SER A 21 30.91 -2.21 -7.71
CA SER A 21 29.82 -2.50 -6.78
C SER A 21 30.11 -3.81 -6.03
N THR A 22 30.72 -3.69 -4.84
CA THR A 22 31.04 -4.83 -3.98
C THR A 22 29.75 -5.59 -3.67
N ALA A 23 29.73 -6.92 -3.83
CA ALA A 23 28.58 -7.77 -3.51
C ALA A 23 28.00 -7.51 -2.10
N GLU A 24 28.83 -6.99 -1.18
CA GLU A 24 28.43 -6.54 0.15
C GLU A 24 27.48 -5.33 0.16
N ASP A 25 27.64 -4.35 -0.73
CA ASP A 25 26.82 -3.13 -0.78
C ASP A 25 25.42 -3.43 -1.31
N VAL A 26 25.33 -4.25 -2.36
CA VAL A 26 24.06 -4.77 -2.89
C VAL A 26 23.33 -5.59 -1.83
N ASP A 27 24.05 -6.44 -1.08
CA ASP A 27 23.46 -7.26 -0.03
C ASP A 27 23.07 -6.45 1.22
N ALA A 28 23.78 -5.37 1.54
CA ALA A 28 23.41 -4.44 2.61
C ALA A 28 22.13 -3.66 2.30
N LEU A 29 21.99 -3.15 1.07
CA LEU A 29 20.78 -2.51 0.56
C LEU A 29 19.59 -3.48 0.54
N ALA A 30 19.79 -4.70 0.03
CA ALA A 30 18.77 -5.74 0.05
C ALA A 30 18.33 -6.10 1.48
N ARG A 31 19.25 -6.14 2.45
CA ARG A 31 18.95 -6.40 3.86
C ARG A 31 18.15 -5.26 4.50
N ARG A 32 18.45 -3.99 4.21
CA ARG A 32 17.66 -2.83 4.67
C ARG A 32 16.25 -2.85 4.11
N ALA A 33 16.10 -2.98 2.79
CA ALA A 33 14.80 -3.07 2.13
C ALA A 33 13.95 -4.23 2.70
N ARG A 34 14.56 -5.39 2.98
CA ARG A 34 13.88 -6.53 3.62
C ARG A 34 13.46 -6.27 5.07
N ARG A 35 14.20 -5.45 5.83
CA ARG A 35 13.84 -5.07 7.20
C ARG A 35 12.68 -4.08 7.20
N GLU A 36 12.73 -3.07 6.35
CA GLU A 36 11.67 -2.06 6.25
C GLU A 36 10.36 -2.68 5.73
N ALA A 37 10.44 -3.54 4.70
CA ALA A 37 9.29 -4.29 4.21
C ALA A 37 8.69 -5.21 5.28
N ARG A 38 9.51 -5.76 6.18
CA ARG A 38 9.03 -6.50 7.36
C ARG A 38 8.33 -5.56 8.33
N LEU A 39 8.95 -4.44 8.73
CA LEU A 39 8.36 -3.49 9.66
C LEU A 39 7.00 -2.95 9.17
N MET A 40 6.88 -2.52 7.92
CA MET A 40 5.58 -2.17 7.31
C MET A 40 4.63 -3.37 7.21
N GLY A 41 5.18 -4.57 7.09
CA GLY A 41 4.47 -5.84 7.21
C GLY A 41 3.75 -5.98 8.55
N TRP A 42 4.51 -5.81 9.63
CA TRP A 42 4.06 -5.90 11.02
C TRP A 42 3.12 -4.75 11.39
N ALA A 43 3.42 -3.51 10.98
CA ALA A 43 2.57 -2.35 11.22
C ALA A 43 1.17 -2.51 10.61
N ASP A 44 1.08 -2.93 9.35
CA ASP A 44 -0.22 -3.22 8.69
C ASP A 44 -0.97 -4.34 9.43
N THR A 45 -0.26 -5.35 9.95
CA THR A 45 -0.87 -6.48 10.66
C THR A 45 -1.37 -6.05 12.04
N ALA A 46 -0.59 -5.26 12.77
CA ALA A 46 -1.00 -4.67 14.04
C ALA A 46 -2.22 -3.77 13.87
N LEU A 47 -2.24 -2.91 12.85
CA LEU A 47 -3.40 -2.06 12.54
C LEU A 47 -4.64 -2.90 12.22
N ALA A 48 -4.49 -3.93 11.39
CA ALA A 48 -5.56 -4.88 11.08
C ALA A 48 -6.12 -5.56 12.34
N VAL A 49 -5.25 -6.03 13.24
CA VAL A 49 -5.66 -6.66 14.52
C VAL A 49 -6.38 -5.67 15.42
N ILE A 50 -5.92 -4.42 15.51
CA ILE A 50 -6.60 -3.38 16.30
C ILE A 50 -7.99 -3.10 15.74
N ILE A 51 -8.13 -2.95 14.42
CA ILE A 51 -9.42 -2.69 13.77
C ILE A 51 -10.38 -3.87 13.99
N VAL A 52 -9.94 -5.09 13.66
CA VAL A 52 -10.76 -6.31 13.84
C VAL A 52 -11.10 -6.53 15.31
N GLY A 53 -10.12 -6.42 16.21
CA GLY A 53 -10.32 -6.59 17.64
C GLY A 53 -11.32 -5.59 18.22
N SER A 54 -11.23 -4.31 17.82
CA SER A 54 -12.17 -3.28 18.27
C SER A 54 -13.60 -3.54 17.78
N LEU A 55 -13.77 -4.05 16.56
CA LEU A 55 -15.08 -4.44 16.02
C LEU A 55 -15.65 -5.68 16.71
N VAL A 56 -14.84 -6.72 16.93
CA VAL A 56 -15.27 -7.94 17.65
C VAL A 56 -15.68 -7.60 19.08
N LEU A 57 -14.87 -6.83 19.80
CA LEU A 57 -15.20 -6.38 21.15
C LEU A 57 -16.48 -5.54 21.18
N GLY A 58 -16.64 -4.62 20.23
CA GLY A 58 -17.87 -3.83 20.12
C GLY A 58 -19.11 -4.68 19.81
N ALA A 59 -18.96 -5.70 18.95
CA ALA A 59 -20.03 -6.65 18.65
C ALA A 59 -20.41 -7.53 19.86
N MET A 60 -19.43 -7.92 20.68
CA MET A 60 -19.69 -8.65 21.92
C MET A 60 -20.37 -7.80 22.98
N MET A 61 -20.01 -6.51 23.09
CA MET A 61 -20.60 -5.61 24.07
C MET A 61 -22.02 -5.17 23.72
N LYS A 62 -22.36 -5.05 22.43
CA LYS A 62 -23.70 -4.70 21.95
C LYS A 62 -24.07 -5.50 20.70
N PRO A 63 -24.56 -6.74 20.87
CA PRO A 63 -24.92 -7.58 19.74
C PRO A 63 -26.15 -6.98 19.03
N SER A 64 -25.92 -6.45 17.82
CA SER A 64 -27.00 -6.08 16.90
C SER A 64 -26.66 -6.59 15.50
N LEU A 65 -27.67 -6.95 14.73
CA LEU A 65 -27.52 -7.44 13.35
C LEU A 65 -26.60 -6.55 12.48
N PRO A 66 -26.77 -5.20 12.45
CA PRO A 66 -25.89 -4.34 11.65
C PRO A 66 -24.45 -4.28 12.16
N VAL A 67 -24.25 -4.37 13.47
CA VAL A 67 -22.91 -4.43 14.11
C VAL A 67 -22.19 -5.73 13.74
N ALA A 68 -22.89 -6.86 13.78
CA ALA A 68 -22.35 -8.16 13.37
C ALA A 68 -22.02 -8.20 11.87
N ALA A 69 -22.90 -7.67 11.02
CA ALA A 69 -22.66 -7.59 9.57
C ALA A 69 -21.45 -6.71 9.23
N GLY A 70 -21.33 -5.53 9.87
CA GLY A 70 -20.19 -4.63 9.66
C GLY A 70 -18.86 -5.22 10.15
N ALA A 71 -18.87 -5.91 11.30
CA ALA A 71 -17.69 -6.61 11.82
C ALA A 71 -17.26 -7.75 10.87
N LEU A 72 -18.21 -8.59 10.43
CA LEU A 72 -17.95 -9.68 9.49
C LEU A 72 -17.37 -9.17 8.17
N LEU A 73 -17.98 -8.12 7.58
CA LEU A 73 -17.52 -7.53 6.33
C LEU A 73 -16.09 -6.98 6.48
N THR A 74 -15.79 -6.32 7.59
CA THR A 74 -14.44 -5.80 7.86
C THR A 74 -13.43 -6.93 8.03
N ILE A 75 -13.77 -7.98 8.78
CA ILE A 75 -12.92 -9.17 8.95
C ILE A 75 -12.60 -9.81 7.59
N VAL A 76 -13.62 -10.03 6.76
CA VAL A 76 -13.47 -10.60 5.42
C VAL A 76 -12.58 -9.70 4.56
N MET A 77 -12.80 -8.38 4.58
CA MET A 77 -12.01 -7.42 3.80
C MET A 77 -10.55 -7.39 4.28
N THR A 78 -10.30 -7.42 5.58
CA THR A 78 -8.96 -7.47 6.18
C THR A 78 -8.25 -8.77 5.83
N LEU A 79 -8.91 -9.93 5.96
CA LEU A 79 -8.36 -11.23 5.58
C LEU A 79 -8.05 -11.28 4.09
N TRP A 80 -8.97 -10.81 3.24
CA TRP A 80 -8.77 -10.73 1.80
C TRP A 80 -7.55 -9.88 1.44
N LEU A 81 -7.43 -8.68 2.03
CA LEU A 81 -6.30 -7.78 1.81
C LEU A 81 -4.98 -8.43 2.25
N ASN A 82 -4.96 -9.12 3.40
CA ASN A 82 -3.77 -9.78 3.92
C ASN A 82 -3.37 -11.02 3.10
N TRP A 83 -4.36 -11.80 2.64
CA TRP A 83 -4.15 -12.95 1.76
C TRP A 83 -3.57 -12.51 0.41
N LYS A 84 -4.16 -11.47 -0.21
CA LYS A 84 -3.63 -10.86 -1.43
C LYS A 84 -2.18 -10.38 -1.24
N ARG A 85 -1.87 -9.81 -0.07
CA ARG A 85 -0.53 -9.33 0.30
C ARG A 85 0.49 -10.46 0.45
N ARG A 86 0.09 -11.66 0.88
CA ARG A 86 0.96 -12.84 0.94
C ARG A 86 1.25 -13.40 -0.45
N ASN A 87 0.24 -13.54 -1.30
CA ASN A 87 0.41 -14.05 -2.67
C ASN A 87 1.38 -13.18 -3.48
N PHE A 88 1.33 -11.85 -3.33
CA PHE A 88 2.27 -10.96 -4.01
C PHE A 88 3.72 -11.10 -3.53
N ARG A 89 3.97 -11.46 -2.26
CA ARG A 89 5.34 -11.70 -1.77
C ARG A 89 5.91 -13.02 -2.31
N GLN A 90 5.07 -14.02 -2.54
CA GLN A 90 5.49 -15.28 -3.14
C GLN A 90 5.85 -15.10 -4.62
N ILE A 91 5.06 -14.35 -5.38
CA ILE A 91 5.36 -14.03 -6.80
C ILE A 91 6.71 -13.28 -6.92
N ASN A 92 7.01 -12.40 -5.96
CA ASN A 92 8.30 -11.68 -5.93
C ASN A 92 9.50 -12.56 -5.56
N ARG A 93 9.31 -13.75 -4.98
CA ARG A 93 10.40 -14.70 -4.68
C ARG A 93 10.75 -15.60 -5.87
N THR A 94 9.83 -15.76 -6.81
CA THR A 94 10.02 -16.61 -8.01
C THR A 94 10.58 -15.84 -9.20
N LEU A 95 10.73 -14.51 -9.10
CA LEU A 95 11.40 -13.68 -10.10
C LEU A 95 12.92 -13.81 -9.90
N ALA A 96 13.45 -14.98 -10.25
CA ALA A 96 14.87 -15.19 -10.44
C ALA A 96 15.29 -14.44 -11.71
N ALA A 97 16.00 -13.34 -11.53
CA ALA A 97 16.51 -12.48 -12.59
C ALA A 97 17.62 -13.21 -13.37
N ALA A 98 17.27 -13.79 -14.52
CA ALA A 98 18.24 -14.34 -15.46
C ALA A 98 18.72 -13.26 -16.47
N THR A 99 17.88 -12.26 -16.78
CA THR A 99 18.21 -11.17 -17.71
C THR A 99 17.77 -9.80 -17.20
N ARG A 100 18.45 -8.73 -17.65
CA ARG A 100 18.16 -7.32 -17.30
C ARG A 100 16.76 -6.89 -17.73
N THR A 101 16.30 -7.39 -18.88
CA THR A 101 14.95 -7.19 -19.42
C THR A 101 13.88 -7.84 -18.55
N ASP A 102 14.07 -9.08 -18.11
CA ASP A 102 13.12 -9.76 -17.21
C ASP A 102 12.99 -9.04 -15.86
N PHE A 103 14.10 -8.48 -15.36
CA PHE A 103 14.09 -7.67 -14.13
C PHE A 103 13.30 -6.36 -14.30
N LEU A 104 13.49 -5.64 -15.41
CA LEU A 104 12.75 -4.42 -15.71
C LEU A 104 11.25 -4.68 -15.90
N GLU A 105 10.88 -5.70 -16.69
CA GLU A 105 9.48 -6.03 -16.95
C GLU A 105 8.75 -6.43 -15.65
N SER A 106 9.42 -7.21 -14.80
CA SER A 106 8.87 -7.61 -13.51
C SER A 106 8.74 -6.44 -12.53
N SER A 107 9.69 -5.51 -12.53
CA SER A 107 9.64 -4.28 -11.75
C SER A 107 8.48 -3.38 -12.19
N ILE A 108 8.26 -3.23 -13.50
CA ILE A 108 7.10 -2.50 -14.06
C ILE A 108 5.79 -3.19 -13.65
N ARG A 109 5.71 -4.52 -13.78
CA ARG A 109 4.52 -5.29 -13.38
C ARG A 109 4.21 -5.13 -11.88
N LEU A 110 5.24 -5.09 -11.05
CA LEU A 110 5.12 -4.85 -9.61
C LEU A 110 4.64 -3.42 -9.32
N ALA A 111 5.23 -2.41 -9.97
CA ALA A 111 4.85 -1.01 -9.82
C ALA A 111 3.39 -0.77 -10.25
N ARG A 112 2.96 -1.34 -11.39
CA ARG A 112 1.54 -1.32 -11.84
C ARG A 112 0.60 -1.94 -10.81
N THR A 113 1.01 -3.06 -10.22
CA THR A 113 0.22 -3.75 -9.19
C THR A 113 0.10 -2.92 -7.91
N ARG A 114 1.21 -2.29 -7.46
CA ARG A 114 1.21 -1.36 -6.32
C ARG A 114 0.29 -0.16 -6.58
N LEU A 115 0.35 0.43 -7.76
CA LEU A 115 -0.49 1.57 -8.14
C LEU A 115 -1.99 1.20 -8.19
N ARG A 116 -2.33 0.04 -8.77
CA ARG A 116 -3.72 -0.48 -8.75
C ARG A 116 -4.20 -0.67 -7.31
N ARG A 117 -3.37 -1.23 -6.44
CA ARG A 117 -3.69 -1.41 -5.02
C ARG A 117 -3.91 -0.07 -4.31
N ALA A 118 -3.00 0.89 -4.47
CA ALA A 118 -3.15 2.21 -3.86
C ALA A 118 -4.42 2.91 -4.35
N THR A 119 -4.78 2.75 -5.62
CA THR A 119 -6.03 3.26 -6.20
C THR A 119 -7.25 2.58 -5.57
N PHE A 120 -7.24 1.25 -5.44
CA PHE A 120 -8.32 0.51 -4.76
C PHE A 120 -8.47 0.96 -3.31
N SER A 121 -7.37 1.10 -2.56
CA SER A 121 -7.40 1.58 -1.19
C SER A 121 -7.95 3.01 -1.11
N LEU A 122 -7.59 3.90 -2.04
CA LEU A 122 -8.12 5.26 -2.07
C LEU A 122 -9.63 5.30 -2.34
N ILE A 123 -10.13 4.44 -3.24
CA ILE A 123 -11.56 4.32 -3.57
C ILE A 123 -12.36 3.71 -2.41
N THR A 124 -11.79 2.73 -1.71
CA THR A 124 -12.46 2.04 -0.58
C THR A 124 -12.37 2.80 0.74
N PHE A 125 -11.47 3.76 0.86
CA PHE A 125 -11.25 4.51 2.10
C PHE A 125 -12.47 5.36 2.52
N PRO A 126 -13.09 6.21 1.66
CA PRO A 126 -14.30 6.95 2.01
C PRO A 126 -15.49 6.08 2.46
N PRO A 127 -15.91 5.03 1.73
CA PRO A 127 -17.02 4.18 2.18
C PRO A 127 -16.68 3.40 3.45
N ALA A 128 -15.42 3.02 3.67
CA ALA A 128 -15.00 2.39 4.93
C ALA A 128 -15.11 3.34 6.13
N ILE A 129 -14.71 4.62 5.98
CA ILE A 129 -14.92 5.63 7.02
C ILE A 129 -16.42 5.80 7.30
N LEU A 130 -17.24 5.92 6.25
CA LEU A 130 -18.68 6.09 6.41
C LEU A 130 -19.29 4.91 7.18
N ALA A 131 -18.90 3.68 6.85
CA ALA A 131 -19.34 2.48 7.57
C ALA A 131 -18.91 2.51 9.05
N ALA A 132 -17.67 2.92 9.34
CA ALA A 132 -17.18 3.05 10.71
C ALA A 132 -17.92 4.14 11.51
N LEU A 133 -18.28 5.26 10.87
CA LEU A 133 -19.09 6.32 11.48
C LEU A 133 -20.51 5.84 11.77
N LEU A 134 -21.15 5.16 10.83
CA LEU A 134 -22.49 4.59 11.02
C LEU A 134 -22.50 3.53 12.15
N TYR A 135 -21.46 2.69 12.21
CA TYR A 135 -21.26 1.74 13.31
C TYR A 135 -21.13 2.42 14.68
N ARG A 136 -20.40 3.54 14.74
CA ARG A 136 -20.29 4.33 15.97
C ARG A 136 -21.64 4.91 16.39
N VAL A 137 -22.43 5.42 15.44
CA VAL A 137 -23.78 5.95 15.74
C VAL A 137 -24.68 4.83 16.25
N SER A 138 -24.67 3.66 15.60
CA SER A 138 -25.53 2.54 15.99
C SER A 138 -25.21 2.03 17.39
N THR A 139 -23.93 1.94 17.76
CA THR A 139 -23.50 1.52 19.11
C THR A 139 -23.89 2.52 20.21
N LYS A 140 -24.16 3.78 19.87
CA LYS A 140 -24.67 4.79 20.81
C LYS A 140 -26.19 4.82 20.93
N GLY A 141 -26.92 4.11 20.08
CA GLY A 141 -28.40 4.13 20.07
C GLY A 141 -29.00 5.39 19.47
N GLU A 142 -28.20 6.22 18.79
CA GLU A 142 -28.63 7.48 18.15
C GLU A 142 -29.11 7.23 16.70
N ILE A 143 -29.83 6.12 16.47
CA ILE A 143 -30.15 5.61 15.13
C ILE A 143 -31.16 6.51 14.39
N ASP A 144 -32.02 7.23 15.12
CA ASP A 144 -33.09 8.04 14.53
C ASP A 144 -32.58 9.26 13.75
N HIS A 145 -31.38 9.76 14.10
CA HIS A 145 -30.78 10.94 13.46
C HIS A 145 -29.27 10.77 13.23
N PRO A 146 -28.87 9.87 12.32
CA PRO A 146 -27.47 9.46 12.21
C PRO A 146 -26.56 10.58 11.68
N VAL A 147 -27.09 11.43 10.80
CA VAL A 147 -26.36 12.59 10.28
C VAL A 147 -26.07 13.61 11.39
N ILE A 148 -27.06 13.89 12.24
CA ILE A 148 -26.92 14.85 13.35
C ILE A 148 -25.92 14.32 14.38
N ALA A 149 -25.98 13.03 14.71
CA ALA A 149 -25.03 12.37 15.59
C ALA A 149 -23.58 12.48 15.07
N ILE A 150 -23.37 12.25 13.77
CA ILE A 150 -22.05 12.38 13.12
C ILE A 150 -21.56 13.83 13.18
N VAL A 151 -22.41 14.80 12.86
CA VAL A 151 -22.04 16.23 12.89
C VAL A 151 -21.70 16.69 14.31
N LYS A 152 -22.51 16.33 15.31
CA LYS A 152 -22.22 16.62 16.72
C LYS A 152 -20.90 15.99 17.17
N TRP A 153 -20.64 14.75 16.76
CA TRP A 153 -19.37 14.10 17.04
C TRP A 153 -18.20 14.81 16.35
N ALA A 154 -18.33 15.15 15.07
CA ALA A 154 -17.31 15.86 14.30
C ALA A 154 -16.94 17.21 14.92
N ALA A 155 -17.92 17.91 15.51
CA ALA A 155 -17.72 19.17 16.23
C ALA A 155 -17.05 19.00 17.61
N SER A 156 -17.00 17.79 18.18
CA SER A 156 -16.29 17.55 19.43
C SER A 156 -14.77 17.57 19.22
N LEU A 157 -13.99 17.95 20.24
CA LEU A 157 -12.51 17.94 20.17
C LEU A 157 -11.95 16.59 19.70
N ARG A 158 -12.52 15.49 20.20
CA ARG A 158 -12.14 14.12 19.80
C ARG A 158 -12.47 13.83 18.33
N GLY A 159 -13.60 14.34 17.85
CA GLY A 159 -14.00 14.22 16.44
C GLY A 159 -13.12 15.05 15.52
N MET A 160 -12.79 16.28 15.90
CA MET A 160 -11.86 17.14 15.15
C MET A 160 -10.48 16.51 15.03
N VAL A 161 -9.92 15.97 16.13
CA VAL A 161 -8.63 15.26 16.10
C VAL A 161 -8.70 14.03 15.18
N ALA A 162 -9.76 13.22 15.29
CA ALA A 162 -9.94 12.05 14.45
C ALA A 162 -10.07 12.41 12.97
N LEU A 163 -10.86 13.43 12.63
CA LEU A 163 -11.01 13.93 11.25
C LEU A 163 -9.68 14.49 10.73
N GLY A 164 -8.93 15.23 11.54
CA GLY A 164 -7.59 15.70 11.18
C GLY A 164 -6.64 14.55 10.82
N LEU A 165 -6.63 13.49 11.64
CA LEU A 165 -5.85 12.28 11.36
C LEU A 165 -6.32 11.56 10.07
N LEU A 166 -7.63 11.47 9.84
CA LEU A 166 -8.17 10.88 8.61
C LEU A 166 -7.79 11.69 7.36
N VAL A 167 -7.83 13.02 7.44
CA VAL A 167 -7.40 13.92 6.35
C VAL A 167 -5.91 13.76 6.09
N LEU A 168 -5.08 13.75 7.13
CA LEU A 168 -3.63 13.51 7.01
C LEU A 168 -3.34 12.15 6.37
N LEU A 169 -4.03 11.09 6.79
CA LEU A 169 -3.90 9.76 6.22
C LEU A 169 -4.31 9.74 4.73
N PHE A 170 -5.41 10.41 4.39
CA PHE A 170 -5.88 10.53 3.01
C PHE A 170 -4.88 11.29 2.12
N LEU A 171 -4.35 12.42 2.59
CA LEU A 171 -3.31 13.20 1.90
C LEU A 171 -2.03 12.39 1.73
N TRP A 172 -1.65 11.63 2.77
CA TRP A 172 -0.50 10.73 2.72
C TRP A 172 -0.70 9.62 1.68
N MET A 173 -1.88 9.00 1.61
CA MET A 173 -2.22 8.01 0.57
C MET A 173 -2.19 8.61 -0.84
N LEU A 174 -2.71 9.83 -1.03
CA LEU A 174 -2.63 10.56 -2.29
C LEU A 174 -1.18 10.82 -2.71
N ARG A 175 -0.34 11.29 -1.78
CA ARG A 175 1.09 11.50 -2.00
C ARG A 175 1.79 10.19 -2.36
N SER A 176 1.52 9.11 -1.64
CA SER A 176 2.05 7.77 -1.92
C SER A 176 1.65 7.28 -3.30
N ARG A 177 0.40 7.51 -3.72
CA ARG A 177 -0.09 7.13 -5.06
C ARG A 177 0.62 7.91 -6.16
N ARG A 178 0.81 9.22 -5.99
CA ARG A 178 1.55 10.06 -6.95
C ARG A 178 2.97 9.54 -7.14
N ARG A 179 3.68 9.32 -6.04
CA ARG A 179 5.04 8.76 -6.05
C ARG A 179 5.13 7.41 -6.78
N GLN A 180 4.22 6.48 -6.49
CA GLN A 180 4.17 5.19 -7.20
C GLN A 180 3.90 5.33 -8.70
N ARG A 181 3.16 6.36 -9.11
CA ARG A 181 2.88 6.65 -10.52
C ARG A 181 4.10 7.24 -11.22
N ASP A 182 4.83 8.10 -10.53
CA ASP A 182 6.07 8.71 -11.05
C ASP A 182 7.17 7.65 -11.19
N GLU A 183 7.30 6.76 -10.20
CA GLU A 183 8.20 5.60 -10.27
C GLU A 183 7.85 4.66 -11.43
N LEU A 184 6.57 4.38 -11.64
CA LEU A 184 6.12 3.57 -12.78
C LEU A 184 6.49 4.23 -14.12
N ARG A 185 6.30 5.55 -14.25
CA ARG A 185 6.67 6.29 -15.47
C ARG A 185 8.16 6.20 -15.74
N ARG A 186 8.98 6.43 -14.71
CA ARG A 186 10.45 6.32 -14.82
C ARG A 186 10.89 4.93 -15.28
N LEU A 187 10.27 3.87 -14.74
CA LEU A 187 10.59 2.49 -15.16
C LEU A 187 10.13 2.20 -16.60
N GLU A 188 8.98 2.73 -17.02
CA GLU A 188 8.48 2.59 -18.39
C GLU A 188 9.34 3.36 -19.40
N GLU A 189 9.88 4.52 -19.01
CA GLU A 189 10.85 5.30 -19.81
C GLU A 189 12.15 4.53 -20.00
N ILE A 190 12.77 4.05 -18.92
CA ILE A 190 14.01 3.25 -18.98
C ILE A 190 13.84 2.01 -19.87
N HIS A 191 12.71 1.30 -19.73
CA HIS A 191 12.43 0.14 -20.57
C HIS A 191 12.28 0.50 -22.06
N ARG A 192 11.69 1.66 -22.38
CA ARG A 192 11.59 2.12 -23.77
C ARG A 192 12.96 2.43 -24.34
N ASP A 193 13.82 3.13 -23.58
CA ASP A 193 15.16 3.48 -24.03
C ASP A 193 15.98 2.22 -24.37
N TYR A 194 15.93 1.18 -23.52
CA TYR A 194 16.59 -0.10 -23.81
C TYR A 194 16.04 -0.83 -25.03
N ALA A 195 14.73 -0.76 -25.27
CA ALA A 195 14.14 -1.37 -26.45
C ALA A 195 14.61 -0.65 -27.73
N GLU A 196 14.72 0.67 -27.70
CA GLU A 196 15.23 1.47 -28.82
C GLU A 196 16.73 1.25 -29.07
N GLU A 197 17.55 1.08 -28.03
CA GLU A 197 18.96 0.72 -28.16
C GLU A 197 19.16 -0.65 -28.81
N ALA A 198 18.41 -1.67 -28.36
CA ALA A 198 18.46 -3.01 -28.93
C ALA A 198 18.04 -3.03 -30.42
N GLU A 199 17.05 -2.22 -30.80
CA GLU A 199 16.64 -2.05 -32.20
C GLU A 199 17.72 -1.36 -33.04
N ARG A 200 18.48 -0.41 -32.47
CA ARG A 200 19.58 0.26 -33.18
C ARG A 200 20.77 -0.67 -33.39
N GLU A 201 21.13 -1.46 -32.39
CA GLU A 201 22.21 -2.46 -32.49
C GLU A 201 21.89 -3.49 -33.59
N GLN A 202 20.65 -4.03 -33.61
CA GLN A 202 20.23 -4.94 -34.67
C GLN A 202 20.27 -4.33 -36.09
N ARG A 203 20.03 -3.03 -36.23
CA ARG A 203 20.11 -2.35 -37.54
C ARG A 203 21.53 -2.08 -38.01
N LEU A 204 22.51 -2.07 -37.10
CA LEU A 204 23.93 -1.84 -37.43
C LEU A 204 24.67 -3.14 -37.75
N GLU A 205 24.13 -4.28 -37.34
CA GLU A 205 24.67 -5.62 -37.64
C GLU A 205 24.20 -6.20 -38.99
N VAL A 206 23.26 -5.53 -39.68
CA VAL A 206 22.71 -5.90 -41.01
C VAL A 206 23.28 -4.99 -42.09
#